data_AF-W1DUL9-F1
#
_entry.id   AF-W1DUL9-F1
#
_cell.length_a   1.000
_cell.length_b   1.000
_cell.length_c   1.000
_cell.angle_alpha   90.00
_cell.angle_beta   90.00
_cell.angle_gamma   90.00
#
_symmetry.space_group_name_H-M   'P 1'
#
loop_
_entity.id
_entity.type
_entity.pdbx_description
1 polymer ?
#
loop_
_entity_poly.entity_id
_entity_poly.type
_entity_poly.pdbx_seq_one_letter_code
_entity_poly.pdbx_strand_id
1 'polypeptide(L)'
;MRISLACLVALCALPAGVMAQDASVHDKPAVRGSIIANLLQDHDNPFLLYPYESNYLLYTWTSDLNKEAIRSYDWAENARKDEVKFQLSLAFPLWRGILGDNSLLGASYTQKSWWQLSNSKESAPFRETNYEPQLFLGFATDYQFAGWTLRDIEMGYNHDSNGRSDPTSRSWNRLYARLMAQNGNWLVEVKPGMWWATPMITRISPNIWAITG
;
A
#
# COMPACT_ATOMS: atom_id res chain seq x y z
N MET A 1 13.36 -4.22 -14.68
CA MET A 1 13.17 -3.56 -16.00
C MET A 1 12.95 -2.09 -15.69
N ARG A 2 13.89 -1.17 -16.05
CA ARG A 2 13.77 0.24 -15.64
C ARG A 2 12.59 0.87 -16.38
N ILE A 3 11.47 1.06 -15.69
CA ILE A 3 10.38 1.90 -16.21
C ILE A 3 10.97 3.31 -16.33
N SER A 4 11.05 3.83 -17.55
CA SER A 4 11.60 5.16 -17.79
C SER A 4 10.71 6.21 -17.15
N LEU A 5 11.30 7.31 -16.68
CA LEU A 5 10.57 8.47 -16.14
C LEU A 5 9.40 8.89 -17.06
N ALA A 6 9.57 8.73 -18.37
CA ALA A 6 8.54 9.00 -19.38
C ALA A 6 7.27 8.13 -19.24
N CYS A 7 7.38 6.85 -18.88
CA CYS A 7 6.21 5.99 -18.69
C CYS A 7 5.41 6.39 -17.43
N LEU A 8 6.10 6.77 -16.34
CA LEU A 8 5.43 7.25 -15.14
C LEU A 8 4.79 8.62 -15.36
N VAL A 9 5.45 9.53 -16.09
CA VAL A 9 4.85 10.82 -16.48
C VAL A 9 3.60 10.61 -17.35
N ALA A 10 3.61 9.63 -18.27
CA ALA A 10 2.43 9.28 -19.05
C ALA A 10 1.29 8.71 -18.19
N LEU A 11 1.60 7.87 -17.19
CA LEU A 11 0.64 7.37 -16.20
C LEU A 11 0.09 8.50 -15.31
N CYS A 12 0.93 9.45 -14.90
CA CYS A 12 0.51 10.65 -14.16
C CYS A 12 -0.24 11.67 -15.02
N ALA A 13 -0.23 11.53 -16.36
CA ALA A 13 -0.99 12.37 -17.29
C ALA A 13 -2.38 11.78 -17.62
N LEU A 14 -2.64 10.50 -17.30
CA LEU A 14 -3.98 9.89 -17.37
C LEU A 14 -5.09 10.70 -16.66
N PRO A 15 -4.86 11.35 -15.50
CA PRO A 15 -5.87 12.15 -14.82
C PRO A 15 -6.47 13.23 -15.71
N ALA A 16 -5.70 13.84 -16.63
CA ALA A 16 -6.23 14.89 -17.51
C ALA A 16 -7.35 14.38 -18.43
N GLY A 17 -7.34 13.08 -18.80
CA GLY A 17 -8.45 12.44 -19.52
C GLY A 17 -9.62 12.02 -18.61
N VAL A 18 -9.35 11.80 -17.32
CA VAL A 18 -10.34 11.41 -16.28
C VAL A 18 -11.26 12.55 -15.91
N MET A 19 -10.74 13.78 -15.86
CA MET A 19 -11.50 15.00 -15.51
C MET A 19 -12.67 15.31 -16.47
N ALA A 20 -12.75 14.63 -17.63
CA ALA A 20 -13.71 14.92 -18.68
C ALA A 20 -14.97 14.02 -18.66
N GLN A 21 -15.04 13.02 -17.80
CA GLN A 21 -16.23 12.16 -17.68
C GLN A 21 -16.96 12.39 -16.36
N ASP A 22 -18.14 12.99 -16.46
CA ASP A 22 -19.15 13.03 -15.41
C ASP A 22 -19.63 11.61 -15.12
N ALA A 23 -18.93 10.91 -14.22
CA ALA A 23 -19.50 9.80 -13.52
C ALA A 23 -20.20 10.36 -12.27
N SER A 24 -21.54 10.36 -12.25
CA SER A 24 -22.29 10.53 -11.01
C SER A 24 -22.02 9.31 -10.11
N VAL A 25 -20.95 9.36 -9.32
CA VAL A 25 -20.49 8.21 -8.51
C VAL A 25 -21.30 8.05 -7.23
N HIS A 26 -21.95 9.11 -6.75
CA HIS A 26 -22.74 9.06 -5.51
C HIS A 26 -23.91 8.05 -5.55
N ASP A 27 -24.42 7.71 -6.73
CA ASP A 27 -25.57 6.80 -6.89
C ASP A 27 -25.19 5.40 -7.41
N LYS A 28 -23.89 5.12 -7.62
CA LYS A 28 -23.46 3.82 -8.17
C LYS A 28 -23.25 2.78 -7.07
N PRO A 29 -23.74 1.54 -7.27
CA PRO A 29 -23.58 0.47 -6.28
C PRO A 29 -22.10 0.15 -6.02
N ALA A 30 -21.81 -0.35 -4.82
CA ALA A 30 -20.48 -0.76 -4.41
C ALA A 30 -19.87 -1.72 -5.46
N VAL A 31 -18.77 -1.28 -6.09
CA VAL A 31 -18.02 -2.12 -7.02
C VAL A 31 -17.07 -2.98 -6.20
N ARG A 32 -17.31 -4.29 -6.19
CA ARG A 32 -16.52 -5.27 -5.41
C ARG A 32 -15.03 -5.06 -5.62
N GLY A 33 -14.27 -4.73 -4.59
CA GLY A 33 -12.81 -4.57 -4.67
C GLY A 33 -12.30 -3.22 -5.18
N SER A 34 -13.19 -2.30 -5.59
CA SER A 34 -12.82 -0.90 -5.84
C SER A 34 -12.65 -0.16 -4.52
N ILE A 35 -11.42 0.29 -4.26
CA ILE A 35 -11.09 1.03 -3.05
C ILE A 35 -11.59 2.46 -3.17
N ILE A 36 -11.38 3.11 -4.32
CA ILE A 36 -11.77 4.51 -4.49
C ILE A 36 -13.29 4.66 -4.48
N ALA A 37 -14.04 3.81 -5.18
CA ALA A 37 -15.49 3.87 -5.14
C ALA A 37 -16.03 3.64 -3.72
N ASN A 38 -15.42 2.74 -2.95
CA ASN A 38 -15.79 2.52 -1.55
C ASN A 38 -15.50 3.75 -0.68
N LEU A 39 -14.38 4.44 -0.89
CA LEU A 39 -14.04 5.66 -0.15
C LEU A 39 -14.92 6.87 -0.51
N LEU A 40 -15.46 6.90 -1.74
CA LEU A 40 -16.43 7.92 -2.16
C LEU A 40 -17.82 7.72 -1.55
N GLN A 41 -18.14 6.51 -1.06
CA GLN A 41 -19.38 6.29 -0.33
C GLN A 41 -19.37 7.08 0.97
N ASP A 42 -20.43 7.87 1.15
CA ASP A 42 -20.63 8.64 2.37
C ASP A 42 -21.33 7.79 3.42
N HIS A 43 -20.88 7.92 4.66
CA HIS A 43 -21.44 7.19 5.78
C HIS A 43 -21.65 8.14 6.95
N ASP A 44 -22.82 8.09 7.57
CA ASP A 44 -23.21 9.00 8.64
C ASP A 44 -22.33 8.89 9.91
N ASN A 45 -21.63 7.75 10.08
CA ASN A 45 -20.77 7.53 11.23
C ASN A 45 -19.31 7.93 10.93
N PRO A 46 -18.78 9.00 11.55
CA PRO A 46 -17.40 9.46 11.32
C PRO A 46 -16.32 8.49 11.85
N PHE A 47 -16.69 7.50 12.68
CA PHE A 47 -15.78 6.47 13.16
C PHE A 47 -15.75 5.22 12.28
N LEU A 48 -16.52 5.19 11.18
CA LEU A 48 -16.42 4.10 10.23
C LEU A 48 -15.06 4.19 9.51
N LEU A 49 -14.30 3.11 9.62
CA LEU A 49 -13.00 2.98 8.96
C LEU A 49 -13.17 2.20 7.66
N TYR A 50 -12.53 2.67 6.60
CA TYR A 50 -12.55 2.00 5.31
C TYR A 50 -11.34 1.07 5.20
N PRO A 51 -11.49 -0.18 4.72
CA PRO A 51 -10.34 -1.01 4.40
C PRO A 51 -9.61 -0.45 3.17
N TYR A 52 -8.27 -0.58 3.17
CA TYR A 52 -7.44 -0.24 2.01
C TYR A 52 -6.88 -1.53 1.39
N GLU A 53 -5.84 -2.11 2.01
CA GLU A 53 -5.40 -3.49 1.72
C GLU A 53 -6.17 -4.51 2.57
N SER A 54 -5.86 -5.80 2.39
CA SER A 54 -6.35 -6.87 3.24
C SER A 54 -6.00 -6.67 4.72
N ASN A 55 -6.95 -7.02 5.59
CA ASN A 55 -6.76 -7.09 7.02
C ASN A 55 -6.78 -8.57 7.44
N TYR A 56 -5.71 -9.06 8.07
CA TYR A 56 -5.60 -10.48 8.44
C TYR A 56 -4.69 -10.69 9.64
N LEU A 57 -4.85 -11.85 10.29
CA LEU A 57 -3.95 -12.39 11.30
C LEU A 57 -3.78 -13.88 11.04
N LEU A 58 -2.54 -14.33 10.90
CA LEU A 58 -2.17 -15.70 10.55
C LEU A 58 -1.04 -16.20 11.45
N TYR A 59 -1.07 -17.49 11.75
CA TYR A 59 0.10 -18.19 12.30
C TYR A 59 0.94 -18.73 11.15
N THR A 60 2.25 -18.47 11.15
CA THR A 60 3.13 -18.76 10.01
C THR A 60 4.40 -19.47 10.43
N TRP A 61 5.02 -20.17 9.48
CA TRP A 61 6.33 -20.81 9.64
C TRP A 61 7.23 -20.43 8.46
N THR A 62 8.41 -19.87 8.73
CA THR A 62 9.41 -19.56 7.69
C THR A 62 10.42 -20.71 7.53
N SER A 63 10.88 -20.95 6.29
CA SER A 63 11.94 -21.92 6.01
C SER A 63 13.28 -21.47 6.61
N ASP A 64 13.58 -20.18 6.46
CA ASP A 64 14.78 -19.54 6.97
C ASP A 64 14.43 -18.21 7.65
N LEU A 65 15.01 -17.98 8.83
CA LEU A 65 14.84 -16.75 9.59
C LEU A 65 16.15 -15.98 9.52
N ASN A 66 16.12 -14.79 8.93
CA ASN A 66 17.33 -13.98 8.73
C ASN A 66 17.83 -13.36 10.04
N LYS A 67 18.54 -14.15 10.84
CA LYS A 67 19.15 -13.74 12.12
C LYS A 67 20.27 -12.73 11.93
N GLU A 68 21.03 -12.83 10.83
CA GLU A 68 22.15 -11.92 10.55
C GLU A 68 21.68 -10.46 10.45
N ALA A 69 20.52 -10.23 9.79
CA ALA A 69 19.96 -8.89 9.67
C ALA A 69 19.48 -8.29 11.00
N ILE A 70 19.22 -9.12 12.01
CA ILE A 70 18.71 -8.72 13.34
C ILE A 70 19.71 -8.98 14.47
N ARG A 71 20.98 -9.29 14.16
CA ARG A 71 22.00 -9.72 15.13
C ARG A 71 22.27 -8.74 16.27
N SER A 72 21.86 -7.47 16.12
CA SER A 72 21.97 -6.45 17.17
C SER A 72 20.91 -6.60 18.26
N TYR A 73 19.89 -7.44 18.07
CA TYR A 73 18.92 -7.76 19.11
C TYR A 73 19.51 -8.81 20.05
N ASP A 74 19.35 -8.62 21.35
CA ASP A 74 19.80 -9.53 22.41
C ASP A 74 19.20 -10.95 22.28
N TRP A 75 17.98 -11.05 21.75
CA TRP A 75 17.27 -12.31 21.54
C TRP A 75 17.48 -12.94 20.15
N ALA A 76 18.29 -12.35 19.25
CA ALA A 76 18.41 -12.76 17.85
C ALA A 76 18.82 -14.23 17.67
N GLU A 77 19.75 -14.72 18.47
CA GLU A 77 20.22 -16.12 18.44
C GLU A 77 19.11 -17.11 18.80
N ASN A 78 18.19 -16.69 19.68
CA ASN A 78 17.06 -17.49 20.15
C ASN A 78 15.78 -17.27 19.32
N ALA A 79 15.85 -16.50 18.23
CA ALA A 79 14.71 -16.26 17.37
C ALA A 79 14.23 -17.55 16.69
N ARG A 80 12.90 -17.76 16.70
CA ARG A 80 12.22 -18.95 16.19
C ARG A 80 11.70 -18.74 14.77
N LYS A 81 11.42 -19.85 14.09
CA LYS A 81 10.93 -19.87 12.71
C LYS A 81 9.41 -19.71 12.60
N ASP A 82 8.69 -19.95 13.68
CA ASP A 82 7.26 -19.70 13.79
C ASP A 82 6.97 -18.29 14.30
N GLU A 83 6.10 -17.58 13.58
CA GLU A 83 5.71 -16.21 13.90
C GLU A 83 4.21 -16.01 13.63
N VAL A 84 3.56 -15.18 14.46
CA VAL A 84 2.27 -14.59 14.08
C VAL A 84 2.56 -13.46 13.11
N LYS A 85 1.93 -13.52 11.94
CA LYS A 85 1.97 -12.47 10.93
C LYS A 85 0.59 -11.82 10.83
N PHE A 86 0.53 -10.50 10.97
CA PHE A 86 -0.70 -9.77 10.73
C PHE A 86 -0.49 -8.54 9.87
N GLN A 87 -1.56 -8.13 9.20
CA GLN A 87 -1.64 -6.89 8.45
C GLN A 87 -2.89 -6.13 8.88
N LEU A 88 -2.70 -4.87 9.24
CA LEU A 88 -3.76 -3.88 9.41
C LEU A 88 -3.66 -2.90 8.24
N SER A 89 -4.77 -2.58 7.58
CA SER A 89 -4.77 -1.61 6.49
C SER A 89 -6.08 -0.85 6.38
N LEU A 90 -5.98 0.46 6.53
CA LEU A 90 -7.09 1.38 6.61
C LEU A 90 -6.89 2.56 5.65
N ALA A 91 -7.98 3.10 5.13
CA ALA A 91 -8.00 4.31 4.34
C ALA A 91 -8.94 5.37 4.95
N PHE A 92 -8.59 6.62 4.67
CA PHE A 92 -9.17 7.82 5.23
C PHE A 92 -9.45 8.80 4.08
N PRO A 93 -10.71 8.98 3.67
CA PRO A 93 -11.05 10.00 2.69
C PRO A 93 -10.90 11.38 3.34
N LEU A 94 -9.97 12.20 2.83
CA LEU A 94 -9.65 13.51 3.39
C LEU A 94 -10.45 14.63 2.71
N TRP A 95 -10.60 14.55 1.39
CA TRP A 95 -11.36 15.54 0.61
C TRP A 95 -11.95 14.88 -0.63
N ARG A 96 -13.26 14.60 -0.61
CA ARG A 96 -14.02 14.11 -1.77
C ARG A 96 -14.37 15.26 -2.70
N GLY A 97 -14.37 15.02 -4.00
CA GLY A 97 -14.74 16.03 -5.00
C GLY A 97 -13.63 17.02 -5.35
N ILE A 98 -12.40 16.84 -4.85
CA ILE A 98 -11.30 17.82 -5.00
C ILE A 98 -11.01 18.18 -6.47
N LEU A 99 -11.23 17.23 -7.38
CA LEU A 99 -10.97 17.31 -8.80
C LEU A 99 -12.18 16.80 -9.62
N GLY A 100 -13.40 16.95 -9.08
CA GLY A 100 -14.66 16.43 -9.65
C GLY A 100 -15.28 15.31 -8.81
N ASP A 101 -16.58 15.03 -9.02
CA ASP A 101 -17.40 14.19 -8.13
C ASP A 101 -16.90 12.75 -7.95
N ASN A 102 -16.13 12.24 -8.91
CA ASN A 102 -15.54 10.90 -8.88
C ASN A 102 -14.12 10.86 -8.31
N SER A 103 -13.62 11.96 -7.75
CA SER A 103 -12.25 12.09 -7.24
C SER A 103 -12.20 12.26 -5.73
N LEU A 104 -11.08 11.87 -5.12
CA LEU A 104 -10.79 12.19 -3.73
C LEU A 104 -9.29 12.36 -3.47
N LEU A 105 -8.96 13.23 -2.52
CA LEU A 105 -7.71 13.18 -1.78
C LEU A 105 -7.91 12.24 -0.60
N GLY A 106 -7.05 11.23 -0.49
CA GLY A 106 -7.12 10.19 0.52
C GLY A 106 -5.77 9.94 1.18
N ALA A 107 -5.81 9.42 2.39
CA ALA A 107 -4.66 8.83 3.05
C ALA A 107 -4.94 7.36 3.35
N SER A 108 -3.88 6.55 3.45
CA SER A 108 -4.00 5.20 3.98
C SER A 108 -2.84 4.86 4.89
N TYR A 109 -3.06 3.88 5.75
CA TYR A 109 -2.07 3.34 6.65
C TYR A 109 -2.11 1.83 6.60
N THR A 110 -1.02 1.23 6.13
CA THR A 110 -0.82 -0.22 6.17
C THR A 110 0.30 -0.55 7.14
N GLN A 111 0.05 -1.49 8.04
CA GLN A 111 1.04 -2.01 8.97
C GLN A 111 1.15 -3.52 8.81
N LYS A 112 2.37 -4.03 8.63
CA LYS A 112 2.67 -5.47 8.60
C LYS A 112 3.57 -5.80 9.79
N SER A 113 3.26 -6.85 10.53
CA SER A 113 4.04 -7.21 11.72
C SER A 113 4.33 -8.70 11.79
N TRP A 114 5.52 -9.03 12.26
CA TRP A 114 6.00 -10.38 12.54
C TRP A 114 6.34 -10.49 14.02
N TRP A 115 5.56 -11.30 14.72
CA TRP A 115 5.59 -11.43 16.17
C TRP A 115 6.02 -12.84 16.58
N GLN A 116 7.08 -12.92 17.38
CA GLN A 116 7.59 -14.16 17.96
C GLN A 116 6.72 -14.61 19.15
N LEU A 117 5.39 -14.71 18.94
CA LEU A 117 4.40 -14.95 20.00
C LEU A 117 4.72 -16.22 20.82
N SER A 118 5.19 -17.29 20.17
CA SER A 118 5.52 -18.54 20.85
C SER A 118 6.83 -18.47 21.65
N ASN A 119 7.66 -17.45 21.41
CA ASN A 119 8.99 -17.31 22.01
C ASN A 119 8.94 -16.65 23.40
N SER A 120 8.18 -17.27 24.30
CA SER A 120 8.04 -16.81 25.69
C SER A 120 9.37 -16.73 26.45
N LYS A 121 10.38 -17.52 26.06
CA LYS A 121 11.74 -17.47 26.63
C LYS A 121 12.41 -16.10 26.44
N GLU A 122 12.08 -15.42 25.34
CA GLU A 122 12.59 -14.08 24.99
C GLU A 122 11.52 -13.00 25.21
N SER A 123 10.47 -13.30 26.00
CA SER A 123 9.33 -12.40 26.25
C SER A 123 8.48 -12.05 25.01
N ALA A 124 8.39 -12.98 24.05
CA ALA A 124 7.56 -12.86 22.85
C ALA A 124 7.75 -11.54 22.07
N PRO A 125 8.97 -11.25 21.57
CA PRO A 125 9.28 -9.96 20.96
C PRO A 125 8.67 -9.82 19.56
N PHE A 126 8.40 -8.58 19.15
CA PHE A 126 8.17 -8.28 17.75
C PHE A 126 9.50 -8.24 17.00
N ARG A 127 9.64 -9.08 15.98
CA ARG A 127 10.85 -9.08 15.14
C ARG A 127 10.88 -7.87 14.25
N GLU A 128 9.80 -7.67 13.50
CA GLU A 128 9.72 -6.65 12.47
C GLU A 128 8.29 -6.08 12.44
N THR A 129 8.21 -4.76 12.31
CA THR A 129 6.96 -4.07 11.97
C THR A 129 7.28 -3.08 10.87
N ASN A 130 6.55 -3.12 9.77
CA ASN A 130 6.66 -2.13 8.69
C ASN A 130 5.43 -1.23 8.69
N TYR A 131 5.67 0.06 8.61
CA TYR A 131 4.73 1.16 8.66
C TYR A 131 4.70 1.82 7.29
N GLU A 132 3.59 1.68 6.59
CA GLU A 132 3.42 2.11 5.20
C GLU A 132 2.27 3.13 5.07
N PRO A 133 2.47 4.40 5.51
CA PRO A 133 1.52 5.48 5.26
C PRO A 133 1.59 5.96 3.81
N GLN A 134 0.42 6.31 3.25
CA GLN A 134 0.27 6.86 1.91
C GLN A 134 -0.61 8.11 1.92
N LEU A 135 -0.33 9.02 0.98
CA LEU A 135 -1.18 10.14 0.62
C LEU A 135 -1.36 10.12 -0.89
N PHE A 136 -2.60 10.15 -1.37
CA PHE A 136 -2.92 9.89 -2.76
C PHE A 136 -4.11 10.69 -3.27
N LEU A 137 -4.11 10.92 -4.58
CA LEU A 137 -5.29 11.32 -5.35
C LEU A 137 -5.85 10.07 -6.04
N GLY A 138 -7.13 9.79 -5.79
CA GLY A 138 -7.85 8.65 -6.35
C GLY A 138 -9.02 9.11 -7.21
N PHE A 139 -9.30 8.36 -8.26
CA PHE A 139 -10.40 8.55 -9.18
C PHE A 139 -11.15 7.23 -9.39
N ALA A 140 -12.46 7.26 -9.22
CA ALA A 140 -13.34 6.18 -9.63
C ALA A 140 -13.72 6.36 -11.11
N THR A 141 -13.45 5.36 -11.94
CA THR A 141 -13.61 5.42 -13.39
C THR A 141 -14.45 4.26 -13.92
N ASP A 142 -14.94 4.38 -15.16
CA ASP A 142 -15.71 3.34 -15.84
C ASP A 142 -15.18 3.06 -17.26
N TYR A 143 -13.86 3.22 -17.48
CA TYR A 143 -13.28 3.04 -18.81
C TYR A 143 -13.33 1.57 -19.24
N GLN A 144 -14.06 1.30 -20.32
CA GLN A 144 -14.19 -0.03 -20.87
C GLN A 144 -13.20 -0.24 -22.02
N PHE A 145 -12.44 -1.34 -21.96
CA PHE A 145 -11.55 -1.76 -23.01
C PHE A 145 -11.45 -3.28 -23.07
N ALA A 146 -11.76 -3.88 -24.23
CA ALA A 146 -11.66 -5.33 -24.46
C ALA A 146 -12.35 -6.20 -23.38
N GLY A 147 -13.52 -5.79 -22.91
CA GLY A 147 -14.29 -6.48 -21.85
C GLY A 147 -13.82 -6.19 -20.41
N TRP A 148 -12.70 -5.49 -20.25
CA TRP A 148 -12.25 -4.98 -18.96
C TRP A 148 -12.84 -3.61 -18.67
N THR A 149 -13.14 -3.34 -17.41
CA THR A 149 -13.47 -1.99 -16.92
C THR A 149 -12.40 -1.54 -15.94
N LEU A 150 -11.69 -0.46 -16.25
CA LEU A 150 -10.78 0.21 -15.32
C LEU A 150 -11.62 1.00 -14.31
N ARG A 151 -11.54 0.63 -13.04
CA ARG A 151 -12.38 1.14 -11.95
C ARG A 151 -11.66 2.13 -11.04
N ASP A 152 -10.40 1.87 -10.74
CA ASP A 152 -9.61 2.75 -9.89
C ASP A 152 -8.39 3.24 -10.65
N ILE A 153 -8.18 4.55 -10.61
CA ILE A 153 -6.91 5.19 -10.93
C ILE A 153 -6.49 5.96 -9.68
N GLU A 154 -5.34 5.61 -9.12
CA GLU A 154 -4.79 6.27 -7.95
C GLU A 154 -3.33 6.62 -8.21
N MET A 155 -2.90 7.78 -7.74
CA MET A 155 -1.51 8.19 -7.77
C MET A 155 -1.16 8.88 -6.47
N GLY A 156 0.03 8.62 -5.94
CA GLY A 156 0.36 9.11 -4.62
C GLY A 156 1.81 8.96 -4.22
N TYR A 157 2.05 9.39 -3.00
CA TYR A 157 3.29 9.22 -2.28
C TYR A 157 3.13 8.11 -1.25
N ASN A 158 4.16 7.26 -1.15
CA ASN A 158 4.24 6.14 -0.23
C ASN A 158 5.55 6.27 0.55
N HIS A 159 5.44 6.34 1.87
CA HIS A 159 6.57 6.12 2.76
C HIS A 159 6.44 4.72 3.34
N ASP A 160 7.55 3.99 3.44
CA ASP A 160 7.55 2.71 4.14
C ASP A 160 8.86 2.57 4.92
N SER A 161 8.72 2.26 6.21
CA SER A 161 9.82 2.12 7.14
C SER A 161 9.50 1.14 8.25
N ASN A 162 10.53 0.66 8.93
CA ASN A 162 10.34 -0.25 10.05
C ASN A 162 10.37 0.40 11.44
N GLY A 163 10.53 1.72 11.51
CA GLY A 163 10.60 2.46 12.78
C GLY A 163 11.77 2.05 13.69
N ARG A 164 12.80 1.36 13.17
CA ARG A 164 13.99 0.96 13.93
C ARG A 164 15.10 2.00 13.81
N SER A 165 15.95 2.04 14.83
CA SER A 165 17.24 2.73 14.80
C SER A 165 18.30 1.89 14.08
N ASP A 166 19.43 2.52 13.75
CA ASP A 166 20.61 1.81 13.25
C ASP A 166 21.07 0.74 14.25
N PRO A 167 21.61 -0.41 13.78
CA PRO A 167 21.90 -0.78 12.38
C PRO A 167 20.73 -1.47 11.64
N THR A 168 19.62 -1.71 12.33
CA THR A 168 18.45 -2.45 11.81
C THR A 168 17.41 -1.56 11.11
N SER A 169 17.64 -0.25 11.09
CA SER A 169 16.77 0.71 10.39
C SER A 169 16.61 0.34 8.92
N ARG A 170 15.39 0.39 8.40
CA ARG A 170 15.06 0.24 6.97
C ARG A 170 13.97 1.26 6.61
N SER A 171 14.18 2.01 5.53
CA SER A 171 13.20 3.00 5.06
C SER A 171 13.41 3.37 3.59
N TRP A 172 12.31 3.65 2.91
CA TRP A 172 12.27 4.21 1.56
C TRP A 172 11.02 5.05 1.31
N ASN A 173 11.02 5.76 0.18
CA ASN A 173 9.91 6.56 -0.31
C ASN A 173 9.70 6.26 -1.80
N ARG A 174 8.43 6.17 -2.21
CA ARG A 174 8.03 5.93 -3.60
C ARG A 174 6.97 6.94 -4.01
N LEU A 175 7.07 7.42 -5.25
CA LEU A 175 5.90 7.89 -5.97
C LEU A 175 5.32 6.69 -6.72
N TYR A 176 4.02 6.55 -6.74
CA TYR A 176 3.37 5.40 -7.36
C TYR A 176 2.09 5.79 -8.11
N ALA A 177 1.70 4.92 -9.01
CA ALA A 177 0.34 4.84 -9.53
C ALA A 177 -0.22 3.45 -9.19
N ARG A 178 -1.53 3.35 -8.98
CA ARG A 178 -2.27 2.10 -8.75
C ARG A 178 -3.48 2.10 -9.68
N LEU A 179 -3.58 1.06 -10.49
CA LEU A 179 -4.64 0.86 -11.48
C LEU A 179 -5.35 -0.43 -11.17
N MET A 180 -6.67 -0.40 -10.99
CA MET A 180 -7.48 -1.60 -10.77
C MET A 180 -8.54 -1.75 -11.86
N ALA A 181 -8.52 -2.90 -12.55
CA ALA A 181 -9.47 -3.24 -13.60
C ALA A 181 -10.15 -4.59 -13.35
N GLN A 182 -11.36 -4.74 -13.88
CA GLN A 182 -12.22 -5.90 -13.65
C GLN A 182 -12.81 -6.46 -14.93
N ASN A 183 -12.99 -7.77 -15.00
CA ASN A 183 -13.67 -8.46 -16.08
C ASN A 183 -14.36 -9.73 -15.56
N GLY A 184 -15.68 -9.68 -15.39
CA GLY A 184 -16.45 -10.77 -14.78
C GLY A 184 -15.97 -11.11 -13.38
N ASN A 185 -15.42 -12.32 -13.20
CA ASN A 185 -14.89 -12.79 -11.92
C ASN A 185 -13.41 -12.44 -11.70
N TRP A 186 -12.77 -11.77 -12.65
CA TRP A 186 -11.37 -11.36 -12.58
C TRP A 186 -11.22 -9.94 -12.07
N LEU A 187 -10.21 -9.74 -11.22
CA LEU A 187 -9.71 -8.44 -10.77
C LEU A 187 -8.20 -8.43 -10.98
N VAL A 188 -7.69 -7.38 -11.63
CA VAL A 188 -6.26 -7.16 -11.84
C VAL A 188 -5.91 -5.79 -11.28
N GLU A 189 -4.89 -5.75 -10.42
CA GLU A 189 -4.30 -4.52 -9.93
C GLU A 189 -2.84 -4.42 -10.36
N VAL A 190 -2.44 -3.25 -10.83
CA VAL A 190 -1.07 -2.93 -11.22
C VAL A 190 -0.64 -1.66 -10.48
N LYS A 191 0.42 -1.78 -9.66
CA LYS A 191 0.94 -0.69 -8.83
C LYS A 191 2.40 -0.34 -9.15
N PRO A 192 2.69 0.29 -10.30
CA PRO A 192 4.03 0.73 -10.62
C PRO A 192 4.48 1.82 -9.65
N GLY A 193 5.71 1.69 -9.15
CA GLY A 193 6.35 2.69 -8.30
C GLY A 193 7.68 3.14 -8.88
N MET A 194 8.06 4.38 -8.58
CA MET A 194 9.39 4.89 -8.79
C MET A 194 9.95 5.36 -7.45
N TRP A 195 11.11 4.84 -7.06
CA TRP A 195 11.76 5.28 -5.83
C TRP A 195 12.15 6.74 -5.97
N TRP A 196 11.68 7.55 -5.03
CA TRP A 196 12.11 8.92 -4.91
C TRP A 196 13.34 8.94 -4.01
N ALA A 197 14.54 8.97 -4.60
CA ALA A 197 15.80 8.96 -3.87
C ALA A 197 15.96 10.23 -3.02
N THR A 198 15.39 10.24 -1.81
CA THR A 198 15.79 11.19 -0.77
C THR A 198 17.15 10.76 -0.18
N PRO A 199 17.97 11.69 0.34
CA PRO A 199 19.28 11.39 0.93
C PRO A 199 19.26 10.29 2.02
N MET A 200 18.11 10.03 2.63
CA MET A 200 17.94 8.98 3.65
C MET A 200 17.89 7.57 3.06
N ILE A 201 17.30 7.38 1.86
CA ILE A 201 17.15 6.07 1.20
C ILE A 201 18.52 5.49 0.82
N THR A 202 19.40 6.35 0.29
CA THR A 202 20.73 5.96 -0.18
C THR A 202 21.67 5.54 0.94
N ARG A 203 21.40 5.95 2.20
CA ARG A 203 22.22 5.59 3.36
C ARG A 203 21.81 4.25 3.98
N ILE A 204 20.51 3.95 4.04
CA ILE A 204 20.00 2.86 4.88
C ILE A 204 19.69 1.59 4.06
N SER A 205 19.26 1.72 2.81
CA SER A 205 18.90 0.57 1.95
C SER A 205 19.21 0.83 0.47
N PRO A 206 20.50 1.06 0.11
CA PRO A 206 20.89 1.57 -1.21
C PRO A 206 20.54 0.67 -2.40
N ASN A 207 20.39 -0.63 -2.18
CA ASN A 207 20.16 -1.63 -3.23
C ASN A 207 18.73 -2.19 -3.25
N ILE A 208 17.80 -1.56 -2.53
CA ILE A 208 16.51 -2.20 -2.31
C ILE A 208 15.64 -2.30 -3.58
N TRP A 209 15.86 -1.41 -4.54
CA TRP A 209 15.28 -1.48 -5.88
C TRP A 209 15.66 -2.76 -6.64
N ALA A 210 16.82 -3.36 -6.35
CA ALA A 210 17.24 -4.60 -6.99
C ALA A 210 16.42 -5.81 -6.55
N ILE A 211 15.77 -5.71 -5.38
CA ILE A 211 14.96 -6.79 -4.79
C ILE A 211 13.48 -6.56 -5.07
N THR A 212 13.01 -5.31 -5.00
CA THR A 212 11.57 -5.01 -5.18
C THR A 212 11.14 -4.72 -6.60
N GLY A 213 12.08 -4.60 -7.54
CA GLY A 213 11.82 -4.52 -8.98
C GLY A 213 11.57 -3.11 -9.47
#